data_AF-A0A1F8UX06-F1
#
_entry.id   AF-A0A1F8UX06-F1
#
_cell.length_a   1.000
_cell.length_b   1.000
_cell.length_c   1.000
_cell.angle_alpha   90.00
_cell.angle_beta   90.00
_cell.angle_gamma   90.00
#
_symmetry.space_group_name_H-M   'P 1'
#
loop_
_entity.id
_entity.type
_entity.pdbx_description
1 polymer ?
#
loop_
_entity_poly.entity_id
_entity_poly.type
_entity_poly.pdbx_seq_one_letter_code
_entity_poly.pdbx_strand_id
1 'polypeptide(L)'
;MKKVFAFLLFILLCFPLLASCQPAGTESKSSSENDQSESFDTESDVAFSEMFKYDNTLETTETPSVVETRVVEKGRAVFSGNCEEGATIYVEYKDKLLLSTKSAEGNYFFEVTPKSSTSPWDIKIYAKSDGKNLSEAVEETAKYRPVQESEFANYVWVGKDFWLFFTNTRTQYLKSVLFNDSEKAALTNKTQQRVDWLEQNCNGAKLIYILVPNPNTIYPEYMPEGIERPDGITLREQVAESLEAGGATVFDLTEVLTEHKNDEFSIYHNTDSHWTEYGAFFGYTALMNKIAEKFPAASPRSMEDFGFENVYRQLGDLYFDLAMDNTLFHELTTFANPKFDTPINFAKFREGEIRITDEPTYEHLLQNPDGEGKPDVLILRDSYSVMMFDYIAERCNKTLMKQMWEFGFDTAELSSFQPDYVIYILSEMNLLNISK
;
A
#
# COMPACT_ATOMS: atom_id res chain seq x y z
N MET A 1 21.98 24.00 35.75
CA MET A 1 21.74 25.07 34.76
C MET A 1 21.74 24.44 33.38
N LYS A 2 20.63 24.64 32.65
CA LYS A 2 20.25 24.01 31.38
C LYS A 2 21.30 24.25 30.29
N LYS A 3 21.64 23.21 29.51
CA LYS A 3 22.18 23.36 28.15
C LYS A 3 21.19 22.73 27.18
N VAL A 4 20.63 23.61 26.36
CA VAL A 4 19.67 23.34 25.29
C VAL A 4 20.46 22.75 24.12
N PHE A 5 20.07 21.56 23.64
CA PHE A 5 20.47 21.05 22.34
C PHE A 5 19.37 21.43 21.35
N ALA A 6 19.72 22.26 20.37
CA ALA A 6 18.88 22.59 19.23
C ALA A 6 19.01 21.47 18.19
N PHE A 7 17.89 20.84 17.86
CA PHE A 7 17.75 19.95 16.70
C PHE A 7 17.68 20.83 15.44
N LEU A 8 18.64 20.66 14.53
CA LEU A 8 18.59 21.24 13.19
C LEU A 8 17.87 20.24 12.27
N LEU A 9 16.70 20.64 11.80
CA LEU A 9 15.93 20.00 10.75
C LEU A 9 16.65 20.27 9.41
N PHE A 10 17.21 19.24 8.77
CA PHE A 10 17.77 19.36 7.42
C PHE A 10 16.65 19.12 6.40
N ILE A 11 16.23 20.21 5.75
CA ILE A 11 15.35 20.19 4.58
C ILE A 11 16.24 19.96 3.35
N LEU A 12 16.10 18.81 2.69
CA LEU A 12 16.64 18.60 1.34
C LEU A 12 15.60 19.10 0.31
N LEU A 13 15.83 20.32 -0.18
CA LEU A 13 15.21 20.85 -1.38
C LEU A 13 16.07 20.44 -2.59
N CYS A 14 15.63 19.44 -3.36
CA CYS A 14 16.16 19.18 -4.69
C CYS A 14 15.21 19.79 -5.74
N PHE A 15 15.53 21.01 -6.18
CA PHE A 15 14.99 21.58 -7.42
C PHE A 15 15.92 21.22 -8.58
N PRO A 16 15.43 20.64 -9.69
CA PRO A 16 16.12 20.77 -10.96
C PRO A 16 15.78 22.13 -11.58
N LEU A 17 16.83 22.92 -11.87
CA LEU A 17 16.79 24.09 -12.73
C LEU A 17 16.28 23.67 -14.12
N LEU A 18 15.04 24.04 -14.45
CA LEU A 18 14.55 24.02 -15.84
C LEU A 18 14.73 25.41 -16.46
N ALA A 19 15.57 25.45 -17.48
CA ALA A 19 15.76 26.57 -18.37
C ALA A 19 14.43 26.93 -19.07
N SER A 20 14.22 28.23 -19.22
CA SER A 20 13.04 28.85 -19.82
C SER A 20 12.81 28.44 -21.27
N CYS A 21 11.61 27.95 -21.57
CA CYS A 21 10.96 28.17 -22.86
C CYS A 21 9.44 28.19 -22.64
N GLN A 22 8.83 29.37 -22.76
CA GLN A 22 7.37 29.52 -22.83
C GLN A 22 6.83 28.82 -24.08
N PRO A 23 5.56 28.40 -24.03
CA PRO A 23 4.63 29.04 -24.96
C PRO A 23 3.29 29.44 -24.34
N ALA A 24 2.86 30.62 -24.80
CA ALA A 24 1.51 31.07 -25.12
C ALA A 24 0.32 30.60 -24.24
N GLY A 25 -0.30 31.58 -23.60
CA GLY A 25 -1.49 31.40 -22.78
C GLY A 25 -2.74 30.99 -23.55
N THR A 26 -3.62 30.34 -22.79
CA THR A 26 -5.06 30.29 -23.01
C THR A 26 -5.73 30.40 -21.64
N GLU A 27 -6.79 31.21 -21.61
CA GLU A 27 -7.56 31.61 -20.44
C GLU A 27 -8.10 30.39 -19.66
N SER A 28 -7.76 30.29 -18.37
CA SER A 28 -8.44 29.39 -17.45
C SER A 28 -9.80 29.99 -17.07
N LYS A 29 -10.86 29.54 -17.74
CA LYS A 29 -12.21 29.64 -17.19
C LYS A 29 -12.27 28.80 -15.93
N SER A 30 -12.69 29.41 -14.83
CA SER A 30 -13.05 28.74 -13.58
C SER A 30 -14.10 27.66 -13.88
N SER A 31 -13.70 26.39 -13.84
CA SER A 31 -14.65 25.30 -13.76
C SER A 31 -15.13 25.24 -12.31
N SER A 32 -16.38 25.66 -12.12
CA SER A 32 -17.18 25.42 -10.94
C SER A 32 -17.00 23.98 -10.45
N GLU A 33 -16.62 23.84 -9.18
CA GLU A 33 -16.78 22.62 -8.41
C GLU A 33 -18.24 22.18 -8.54
N ASN A 34 -18.47 21.11 -9.29
CA ASN A 34 -19.73 20.41 -9.28
C ASN A 34 -19.74 19.58 -7.99
N ASP A 35 -20.30 20.21 -6.96
CA ASP A 35 -20.87 19.55 -5.78
C ASP A 35 -21.98 18.61 -6.27
N GLN A 36 -21.62 17.35 -6.55
CA GLN A 36 -22.57 16.30 -6.91
C GLN A 36 -22.35 15.06 -6.03
N SER A 37 -23.37 14.86 -5.18
CA SER A 37 -23.85 13.64 -4.50
C SER A 37 -22.83 12.88 -3.64
N GLU A 38 -23.06 12.67 -2.35
CA GLU A 38 -24.20 11.88 -1.85
C GLU A 38 -24.99 12.53 -0.70
N SER A 39 -26.31 12.29 -0.76
CA SER A 39 -27.26 12.45 0.33
C SER A 39 -26.91 11.47 1.46
N PHE A 40 -27.16 11.89 2.70
CA PHE A 40 -27.28 10.96 3.82
C PHE A 40 -28.61 10.22 3.70
N ASP A 41 -28.73 9.33 2.71
CA ASP A 41 -29.79 8.32 2.67
C ASP A 41 -29.20 7.02 3.21
N THR A 42 -29.02 6.95 4.53
CA THR A 42 -28.78 5.67 5.20
C THR A 42 -30.01 4.78 4.98
N GLU A 43 -29.88 3.70 4.22
CA GLU A 43 -30.93 2.72 3.85
C GLU A 43 -31.56 1.96 5.04
N SER A 44 -31.25 2.32 6.29
CA SER A 44 -31.95 1.83 7.46
C SER A 44 -33.05 2.81 7.87
N ASP A 45 -34.29 2.51 7.49
CA ASP A 45 -35.50 3.09 8.12
C ASP A 45 -35.68 2.62 9.58
N VAL A 46 -34.88 1.65 10.03
CA VAL A 46 -34.91 1.10 11.38
C VAL A 46 -34.11 1.99 12.32
N ALA A 47 -34.72 2.37 13.44
CA ALA A 47 -34.06 3.09 14.52
C ALA A 47 -32.94 2.23 15.11
N PHE A 48 -31.79 2.82 15.46
CA PHE A 48 -30.66 2.10 16.04
C PHE A 48 -31.09 1.34 17.31
N SER A 49 -31.95 1.96 18.12
CA SER A 49 -32.57 1.37 19.30
C SER A 49 -33.38 0.08 19.04
N GLU A 50 -33.79 -0.19 17.80
CA GLU A 50 -34.53 -1.39 17.40
C GLU A 50 -33.62 -2.49 16.80
N MET A 51 -32.37 -2.16 16.46
CA MET A 51 -31.44 -3.10 15.82
C MET A 51 -30.96 -4.21 16.76
N PHE A 52 -30.84 -3.91 18.05
CA PHE A 52 -30.31 -4.83 19.05
C PHE A 52 -31.35 -5.16 20.10
N LYS A 53 -31.68 -6.45 20.23
CA LYS A 53 -32.52 -6.94 21.31
C LYS A 53 -31.66 -7.41 22.46
N TYR A 54 -31.95 -6.89 23.65
CA TYR A 54 -31.29 -7.33 24.87
C TYR A 54 -31.77 -8.74 25.24
N ASP A 55 -30.82 -9.64 25.48
CA ASP A 55 -31.04 -10.99 25.98
C ASP A 55 -30.46 -11.10 27.39
N ASN A 56 -31.32 -11.34 28.38
CA ASN A 56 -30.91 -11.43 29.79
C ASN A 56 -30.07 -12.69 30.12
N THR A 57 -29.90 -13.60 29.17
CA THR A 57 -29.06 -14.80 29.30
C THR A 57 -27.64 -14.61 28.79
N LEU A 58 -27.37 -13.53 28.05
CA LEU A 58 -26.06 -13.24 27.48
C LEU A 58 -25.29 -12.23 28.33
N GLU A 59 -23.97 -12.37 28.36
CA GLU A 59 -23.09 -11.33 28.90
C GLU A 59 -23.13 -10.07 28.01
N THR A 60 -22.86 -8.91 28.61
CA THR A 60 -22.70 -7.66 27.87
C THR A 60 -21.28 -7.52 27.37
N THR A 61 -21.12 -7.09 26.12
CA THR A 61 -19.81 -6.75 25.55
C THR A 61 -19.19 -5.61 26.34
N GLU A 62 -17.89 -5.68 26.63
CA GLU A 62 -17.17 -4.58 27.28
C GLU A 62 -17.32 -3.28 26.48
N THR A 63 -17.52 -2.18 27.21
CA THR A 63 -17.60 -0.84 26.61
C THR A 63 -16.30 -0.53 25.89
N PRO A 64 -16.33 -0.14 24.59
CA PRO A 64 -15.12 0.24 23.88
C PRO A 64 -14.50 1.47 24.53
N SER A 65 -13.22 1.68 24.31
CA SER A 65 -12.51 2.90 24.75
C SER A 65 -12.09 3.70 23.54
N VAL A 66 -12.31 5.01 23.56
CA VAL A 66 -11.75 5.93 22.57
C VAL A 66 -10.43 6.46 23.13
N VAL A 67 -9.32 6.10 22.49
CA VAL A 67 -7.97 6.44 22.96
C VAL A 67 -7.43 7.66 22.24
N GLU A 68 -7.66 7.74 20.93
CA GLU A 68 -7.23 8.89 20.13
C GLU A 68 -8.35 9.37 19.20
N THR A 69 -8.44 10.69 19.06
CA THR A 69 -9.30 11.36 18.08
C THR A 69 -8.52 12.50 17.42
N ARG A 70 -8.58 12.57 16.09
CA ARG A 70 -7.97 13.63 15.29
C ARG A 70 -8.96 14.14 14.26
N VAL A 71 -8.97 15.46 14.07
CA VAL A 71 -9.57 16.06 12.87
C VAL A 71 -8.44 16.19 11.87
N VAL A 72 -8.41 15.27 10.91
CA VAL A 72 -7.29 15.08 9.98
C VAL A 72 -7.40 16.00 8.76
N GLU A 73 -8.64 16.40 8.43
CA GLU A 73 -8.94 17.36 7.37
C GLU A 73 -10.33 17.98 7.59
N LYS A 74 -10.79 18.87 6.68
CA LYS A 74 -12.08 19.61 6.73
C LYS A 74 -13.27 18.72 7.12
N GLY A 75 -13.55 18.65 8.41
CA GLY A 75 -14.62 17.81 8.95
C GLY A 75 -14.28 16.34 9.11
N ARG A 76 -13.24 15.80 8.46
CA ARG A 76 -12.82 14.39 8.61
C ARG A 76 -12.24 14.17 10.00
N ALA A 77 -13.02 13.53 10.87
CA ALA A 77 -12.63 13.16 12.22
C ALA A 77 -12.42 11.65 12.29
N VAL A 78 -11.18 11.24 12.60
CA VAL A 78 -10.79 9.84 12.79
C VAL A 78 -10.74 9.54 14.27
N PHE A 79 -11.38 8.45 14.65
CA PHE A 79 -11.44 7.92 16.00
C PHE A 79 -10.73 6.58 16.01
N SER A 80 -9.97 6.30 17.07
CA SER A 80 -9.36 4.99 17.29
C SER A 80 -9.35 4.61 18.75
N GLY A 81 -9.35 3.31 19.02
CA GLY A 81 -9.64 2.82 20.34
C GLY A 81 -9.43 1.33 20.52
N ASN A 82 -9.70 0.87 21.74
CA ASN A 82 -9.65 -0.55 22.08
C ASN A 82 -11.05 -1.10 22.41
N CYS A 83 -11.26 -2.38 22.15
CA CYS A 83 -12.45 -3.13 22.53
C CYS A 83 -12.10 -4.61 22.73
N GLU A 84 -13.12 -5.44 23.00
CA GLU A 84 -12.94 -6.89 22.91
C GLU A 84 -12.47 -7.29 21.51
N GLU A 85 -11.53 -8.24 21.43
CA GLU A 85 -10.99 -8.72 20.17
C GLU A 85 -12.09 -9.35 19.29
N GLY A 86 -12.15 -8.90 18.04
CA GLY A 86 -13.13 -9.37 17.06
C GLY A 86 -14.53 -8.79 17.26
N ALA A 87 -14.75 -7.87 18.22
CA ALA A 87 -16.01 -7.17 18.35
C ALA A 87 -16.28 -6.25 17.16
N THR A 88 -17.54 -6.11 16.77
CA THR A 88 -18.00 -5.09 15.82
C THR A 88 -18.28 -3.79 16.56
N ILE A 89 -17.67 -2.71 16.09
CA ILE A 89 -17.95 -1.34 16.51
C ILE A 89 -19.13 -0.81 15.71
N TYR A 90 -20.09 -0.21 16.40
CA TYR A 90 -21.23 0.48 15.81
C TYR A 90 -21.18 1.95 16.22
N VAL A 91 -21.29 2.84 15.24
CA VAL A 91 -21.38 4.28 15.48
C VAL A 91 -22.79 4.74 15.19
N GLU A 92 -23.44 5.35 16.16
CA GLU A 92 -24.79 5.88 16.07
C GLU A 92 -24.73 7.42 15.95
N TYR A 93 -25.56 7.96 15.06
CA TYR A 93 -25.86 9.39 15.01
C TYR A 93 -27.37 9.61 14.82
N LYS A 94 -28.01 10.31 15.78
CA LYS A 94 -29.45 10.59 15.79
C LYS A 94 -30.34 9.33 15.68
N ASP A 95 -30.08 8.32 16.52
CA ASP A 95 -30.83 7.04 16.55
C ASP A 95 -30.81 6.30 15.19
N LYS A 96 -29.75 6.51 14.41
CA LYS A 96 -29.47 5.77 13.18
C LYS A 96 -28.05 5.23 13.22
N LEU A 97 -27.87 4.04 12.65
CA LEU A 97 -26.54 3.52 12.38
C LEU A 97 -25.86 4.45 11.36
N LEU A 98 -24.72 5.01 11.76
CA LEU A 98 -23.87 5.83 10.90
C LEU A 98 -22.90 4.94 10.11
N LEU A 99 -22.22 4.03 10.80
CA LEU A 99 -21.32 3.04 10.21
C LEU A 99 -21.07 1.90 11.20
N SER A 100 -20.49 0.80 10.69
CA SER A 100 -19.93 -0.27 11.52
C SER A 100 -18.60 -0.76 10.98
N THR A 101 -17.72 -1.21 11.87
CA THR A 101 -16.39 -1.73 11.53
C THR A 101 -15.98 -2.80 12.54
N LYS A 102 -15.36 -3.89 12.10
CA LYS A 102 -14.83 -4.92 13.00
C LYS A 102 -13.47 -4.52 13.56
N SER A 103 -13.23 -4.85 14.82
CA SER A 103 -11.89 -4.71 15.41
C SER A 103 -10.95 -5.81 14.96
N ALA A 104 -9.65 -5.51 14.96
CA ALA A 104 -8.56 -6.46 14.78
C ALA A 104 -7.60 -6.32 15.97
N GLU A 105 -7.22 -7.44 16.60
CA GLU A 105 -6.35 -7.46 17.78
C GLU A 105 -6.85 -6.59 18.95
N GLY A 106 -8.17 -6.42 19.06
CA GLY A 106 -8.80 -5.56 20.06
C GLY A 106 -8.64 -4.06 19.77
N ASN A 107 -8.22 -3.68 18.57
CA ASN A 107 -8.08 -2.30 18.10
C ASN A 107 -9.11 -1.99 17.02
N TYR A 108 -9.57 -0.76 16.99
CA TYR A 108 -10.43 -0.26 15.91
C TYR A 108 -10.07 1.17 15.55
N PHE A 109 -10.43 1.54 14.33
CA PHE A 109 -10.55 2.94 13.92
C PHE A 109 -11.71 3.13 12.96
N PHE A 110 -12.24 4.34 12.89
CA PHE A 110 -13.24 4.75 11.90
C PHE A 110 -13.15 6.25 11.63
N GLU A 111 -13.74 6.67 10.51
CA GLU A 111 -13.85 8.08 10.12
C GLU A 111 -15.31 8.53 10.12
N VAL A 112 -15.56 9.75 10.61
CA VAL A 112 -16.83 10.47 10.44
C VAL A 112 -16.56 11.88 9.92
N THR A 113 -17.43 12.39 9.05
CA THR A 113 -17.20 13.66 8.35
C THR A 113 -18.37 14.65 8.55
N PRO A 114 -18.51 15.25 9.74
CA PRO A 114 -19.49 16.32 9.97
C PRO A 114 -19.32 17.50 9.02
N LYS A 115 -20.42 17.94 8.39
CA LYS A 115 -20.45 19.17 7.58
C LYS A 115 -20.39 20.40 8.49
N SER A 116 -19.83 21.51 8.01
CA SER A 116 -19.74 22.76 8.78
C SER A 116 -21.11 23.27 9.28
N SER A 117 -22.17 23.06 8.50
CA SER A 117 -23.54 23.46 8.83
C SER A 117 -24.25 22.55 9.84
N THR A 118 -23.78 21.32 10.01
CA THR A 118 -24.39 20.32 10.91
C THR A 118 -23.50 19.95 12.08
N SER A 119 -22.26 20.45 12.11
CA SER A 119 -21.31 20.30 13.20
C SER A 119 -21.73 21.09 14.45
N PRO A 120 -21.43 20.60 15.67
CA PRO A 120 -20.83 19.29 15.96
C PRO A 120 -21.82 18.13 15.80
N TRP A 121 -21.30 16.92 15.56
CA TRP A 121 -22.07 15.68 15.66
C TRP A 121 -21.75 15.01 16.99
N ASP A 122 -22.77 14.85 17.83
CA ASP A 122 -22.70 14.00 19.02
C ASP A 122 -23.00 12.56 18.59
N ILE A 123 -21.98 11.71 18.64
CA ILE A 123 -22.04 10.31 18.23
C ILE A 123 -21.99 9.40 19.45
N LYS A 124 -22.57 8.22 19.32
CA LYS A 124 -22.44 7.15 20.32
C LYS A 124 -21.73 5.96 19.70
N ILE A 125 -20.77 5.41 20.42
CA ILE A 125 -19.92 4.33 19.97
C ILE A 125 -20.21 3.13 20.86
N TYR A 126 -20.55 2.00 20.24
CA TYR A 126 -20.85 0.74 20.90
C TYR A 126 -19.93 -0.34 20.37
N ALA A 127 -19.69 -1.39 21.17
CA ALA A 127 -19.07 -2.62 20.74
C ALA A 127 -20.06 -3.78 20.90
N LYS A 128 -19.98 -4.76 20.00
CA LYS A 128 -20.70 -6.03 20.14
C LYS A 128 -19.82 -7.20 19.74
N SER A 129 -19.57 -8.10 20.69
CA SER A 129 -18.96 -9.41 20.42
C SER A 129 -20.01 -10.44 20.02
N ASP A 130 -19.59 -11.45 19.27
CA ASP A 130 -20.43 -12.59 18.93
C ASP A 130 -20.89 -13.31 20.19
N GLY A 131 -22.19 -13.60 20.27
CA GLY A 131 -22.80 -14.23 21.46
C GLY A 131 -22.96 -13.33 22.69
N LYS A 132 -22.65 -12.03 22.62
CA LYS A 132 -22.88 -11.06 23.70
C LYS A 132 -23.92 -9.99 23.34
N ASN A 133 -24.51 -9.37 24.37
CA ASN A 133 -25.30 -8.15 24.23
C ASN A 133 -24.42 -6.96 23.80
N LEU A 134 -25.05 -5.96 23.18
CA LEU A 134 -24.41 -4.67 22.86
C LEU A 134 -23.88 -4.02 24.14
N SER A 135 -22.69 -3.40 24.07
CA SER A 135 -22.11 -2.67 25.19
C SER A 135 -22.93 -1.44 25.59
N GLU A 136 -22.60 -0.84 26.74
CA GLU A 136 -22.95 0.56 26.99
C GLU A 136 -22.26 1.48 25.96
N ALA A 137 -22.84 2.65 25.71
CA ALA A 137 -22.31 3.63 24.77
C ALA A 137 -21.12 4.41 25.36
N VAL A 138 -20.14 4.73 24.50
CA VAL A 138 -19.24 5.88 24.70
C VAL A 138 -19.74 7.05 23.87
N GLU A 139 -19.93 8.20 24.50
CA GLU A 139 -20.36 9.42 23.81
C GLU A 139 -19.13 10.25 23.41
N GLU A 140 -19.08 10.62 22.13
CA GLU A 140 -18.02 11.45 21.56
C GLU A 140 -18.59 12.58 20.71
N THR A 141 -17.77 13.61 20.47
CA THR A 141 -18.16 14.75 19.63
C THR A 141 -17.23 14.91 18.43
N ALA A 142 -17.74 14.62 17.23
CA ALA A 142 -17.06 14.94 15.99
C ALA A 142 -17.32 16.40 15.59
N LYS A 143 -16.25 17.18 15.43
CA LYS A 143 -16.34 18.62 15.11
C LYS A 143 -15.78 18.89 13.72
N TYR A 144 -16.52 19.66 12.93
CA TYR A 144 -15.93 20.34 11.79
C TYR A 144 -14.88 21.33 12.29
N ARG A 145 -13.63 21.12 11.89
CA ARG A 145 -12.56 22.11 12.07
C ARG A 145 -11.97 22.44 10.71
N PRO A 146 -11.88 23.72 10.34
CA PRO A 146 -11.01 24.12 9.25
C PRO A 146 -9.57 23.91 9.74
N VAL A 147 -8.93 22.84 9.32
CA VAL A 147 -7.49 22.62 9.55
C VAL A 147 -6.72 23.41 8.48
N GLN A 148 -5.57 24.00 8.82
CA GLN A 148 -4.60 24.38 7.78
C GLN A 148 -4.19 23.07 7.11
N GLU A 149 -4.48 22.92 5.83
CA GLU A 149 -4.29 21.68 5.04
C GLU A 149 -3.07 20.87 5.53
N SER A 150 -3.33 19.75 6.20
CA SER A 150 -2.34 18.67 6.25
C SER A 150 -2.50 17.94 4.92
N GLU A 151 -1.64 18.26 3.94
CA GLU A 151 -1.67 17.60 2.64
C GLU A 151 -1.59 16.07 2.77
N PHE A 152 -0.99 15.57 3.87
CA PHE A 152 -0.74 14.16 4.10
C PHE A 152 -1.98 13.34 4.49
N ALA A 153 -2.92 13.90 5.25
CA ALA A 153 -4.13 13.18 5.67
C ALA A 153 -5.08 12.86 4.50
N ASN A 154 -4.97 13.62 3.41
CA ASN A 154 -5.68 13.35 2.17
C ASN A 154 -5.20 12.11 1.43
N TYR A 155 -4.04 11.57 1.82
CA TYR A 155 -3.48 10.38 1.22
C TYR A 155 -4.04 9.07 1.78
N VAL A 156 -4.96 9.12 2.74
CA VAL A 156 -5.48 7.91 3.40
C VAL A 156 -7.00 7.81 3.33
N TRP A 157 -7.48 6.67 2.84
CA TRP A 157 -8.85 6.18 3.01
C TRP A 157 -8.94 5.35 4.27
N VAL A 158 -9.82 5.75 5.19
CA VAL A 158 -10.15 4.96 6.38
C VAL A 158 -11.20 3.92 6.01
N GLY A 159 -10.73 2.70 5.78
CA GLY A 159 -11.56 1.56 5.43
C GLY A 159 -12.30 0.96 6.62
N LYS A 160 -13.01 -0.13 6.34
CA LYS A 160 -13.67 -0.97 7.34
C LYS A 160 -12.70 -2.00 7.90
N ASP A 161 -13.10 -2.61 8.99
CA ASP A 161 -12.50 -3.80 9.60
C ASP A 161 -10.99 -3.66 9.85
N PHE A 162 -10.59 -2.47 10.35
CA PHE A 162 -9.21 -2.11 10.68
C PHE A 162 -8.25 -2.02 9.47
N TRP A 163 -8.75 -1.63 8.29
CA TRP A 163 -7.92 -1.37 7.10
C TRP A 163 -7.78 0.11 6.74
N LEU A 164 -6.57 0.50 6.36
CA LEU A 164 -6.27 1.77 5.70
C LEU A 164 -5.83 1.53 4.26
N PHE A 165 -6.16 2.47 3.37
CA PHE A 165 -5.74 2.42 1.98
C PHE A 165 -5.16 3.74 1.51
N PHE A 166 -4.16 3.68 0.64
CA PHE A 166 -3.54 4.87 0.06
C PHE A 166 -4.43 5.47 -1.04
N THR A 167 -4.84 6.73 -0.93
CA THR A 167 -5.78 7.36 -1.89
C THR A 167 -5.18 7.60 -3.26
N ASN A 168 -3.85 7.60 -3.41
CA ASN A 168 -3.21 7.66 -4.72
C ASN A 168 -3.49 6.42 -5.59
N THR A 169 -4.03 5.34 -5.01
CA THR A 169 -4.52 4.18 -5.75
C THR A 169 -5.91 4.41 -6.38
N ARG A 170 -6.55 5.56 -6.13
CA ARG A 170 -7.93 5.85 -6.54
C ARG A 170 -8.18 5.69 -8.01
N THR A 171 -7.24 6.16 -8.82
CA THR A 171 -7.37 6.10 -10.28
C THR A 171 -7.43 4.65 -10.78
N GLN A 172 -6.60 3.78 -10.21
CA GLN A 172 -6.55 2.37 -10.55
C GLN A 172 -7.74 1.61 -9.98
N TYR A 173 -8.11 1.89 -8.72
CA TYR A 173 -9.24 1.25 -8.06
C TYR A 173 -10.56 1.57 -8.77
N LEU A 174 -10.82 2.84 -9.08
CA LEU A 174 -12.03 3.28 -9.79
C LEU A 174 -11.97 3.06 -11.31
N LYS A 175 -10.88 2.49 -11.83
CA LYS A 175 -10.66 2.24 -13.27
C LYS A 175 -10.89 3.49 -14.13
N SER A 176 -10.56 4.67 -13.59
CA SER A 176 -10.88 5.97 -14.22
C SER A 176 -9.85 6.40 -15.27
N VAL A 177 -8.73 5.68 -15.35
CA VAL A 177 -7.72 5.84 -16.41
C VAL A 177 -7.49 4.48 -17.06
N LEU A 178 -7.60 4.47 -18.38
CA LEU A 178 -7.29 3.34 -19.26
C LEU A 178 -6.51 3.88 -20.46
N PHE A 179 -5.64 3.06 -21.02
CA PHE A 179 -4.97 3.37 -22.28
C PHE A 179 -5.92 3.26 -23.46
N ASN A 180 -5.82 4.24 -24.35
CA ASN A 180 -6.33 4.13 -25.71
C ASN A 180 -5.40 3.27 -26.59
N ASP A 181 -5.82 2.96 -27.82
CA ASP A 181 -5.07 2.09 -28.72
C ASP A 181 -3.68 2.64 -29.09
N SER A 182 -3.53 3.96 -29.19
CA SER A 182 -2.23 4.58 -29.46
C SER A 182 -1.29 4.45 -28.27
N GLU A 183 -1.79 4.56 -27.04
CA GLU A 183 -0.99 4.42 -25.82
C GLU A 183 -0.54 2.97 -25.62
N LYS A 184 -1.42 1.99 -25.83
CA LYS A 184 -1.06 0.55 -25.84
C LYS A 184 0.02 0.27 -26.88
N ALA A 185 -0.19 0.72 -28.13
CA ALA A 185 0.79 0.53 -29.20
C ALA A 185 2.14 1.21 -28.91
N ALA A 186 2.13 2.39 -28.28
CA ALA A 186 3.36 3.07 -27.87
C ALA A 186 4.12 2.27 -26.82
N LEU A 187 3.44 1.75 -25.79
CA LEU A 187 4.05 0.92 -24.76
C LEU A 187 4.61 -0.39 -25.33
N THR A 188 3.87 -1.06 -26.22
CA THR A 188 4.34 -2.26 -26.92
C THR A 188 5.60 -1.98 -27.73
N ASN A 189 5.59 -0.93 -28.56
CA ASN A 189 6.76 -0.57 -29.38
C ASN A 189 7.97 -0.20 -28.53
N LYS A 190 7.78 0.59 -27.46
CA LYS A 190 8.86 0.96 -26.52
C LYS A 190 9.46 -0.27 -25.84
N THR A 191 8.62 -1.23 -25.46
CA THR A 191 9.06 -2.47 -24.83
C THR A 191 9.84 -3.34 -25.81
N GLN A 192 9.34 -3.50 -27.04
CA GLN A 192 10.06 -4.23 -28.09
C GLN A 192 11.44 -3.61 -28.37
N GLN A 193 11.52 -2.28 -28.46
CA GLN A 193 12.80 -1.59 -28.64
C GLN A 193 13.79 -1.86 -27.51
N ARG A 194 13.32 -1.92 -26.26
CA ARG A 194 14.15 -2.26 -25.09
C ARG A 194 14.63 -3.70 -25.15
N VAL A 195 13.72 -4.64 -25.46
CA VAL A 195 14.04 -6.07 -25.61
C VAL A 195 15.09 -6.28 -26.71
N ASP A 196 14.87 -5.70 -27.90
CA ASP A 196 15.80 -5.79 -29.03
C ASP A 196 17.16 -5.19 -28.69
N TRP A 197 17.17 -4.06 -27.97
CA TRP A 197 18.40 -3.40 -27.58
C TRP A 197 19.20 -4.25 -26.57
N LEU A 198 18.55 -4.84 -25.57
CA LEU A 198 19.19 -5.74 -24.60
C LEU A 198 19.76 -6.99 -25.29
N GLU A 199 19.02 -7.55 -26.24
CA GLU A 199 19.46 -8.72 -26.99
C GLU A 199 20.77 -8.41 -27.75
N GLN A 200 20.84 -7.23 -28.36
CA GLN A 200 21.99 -6.80 -29.18
C GLN A 200 23.21 -6.33 -28.36
N ASN A 201 22.98 -5.70 -27.20
CA ASN A 201 24.03 -4.93 -26.50
C ASN A 201 24.40 -5.48 -25.11
N CYS A 202 23.62 -6.43 -24.57
CA CYS A 202 23.81 -7.00 -23.24
C CYS A 202 23.78 -8.53 -23.28
N ASN A 203 24.44 -9.16 -24.26
CA ASN A 203 24.57 -10.63 -24.37
C ASN A 203 23.23 -11.41 -24.26
N GLY A 204 22.14 -10.88 -24.83
CA GLY A 204 20.85 -11.55 -24.75
C GLY A 204 20.09 -11.33 -23.43
N ALA A 205 20.39 -10.26 -22.68
CA ALA A 205 19.72 -9.94 -21.42
C ALA A 205 18.20 -9.89 -21.59
N LYS A 206 17.46 -10.38 -20.58
CA LYS A 206 16.00 -10.44 -20.63
C LYS A 206 15.36 -9.35 -19.79
N LEU A 207 14.24 -8.84 -20.30
CA LEU A 207 13.45 -7.80 -19.65
C LEU A 207 12.26 -8.44 -18.93
N ILE A 208 12.17 -8.22 -17.62
CA ILE A 208 11.11 -8.76 -16.76
C ILE A 208 10.37 -7.62 -16.07
N TYR A 209 9.05 -7.71 -15.97
CA TYR A 209 8.21 -6.85 -15.15
C TYR A 209 7.45 -7.68 -14.12
N ILE A 210 7.45 -7.22 -12.87
CA ILE A 210 6.61 -7.74 -11.79
C ILE A 210 5.62 -6.63 -11.45
N LEU A 211 4.34 -6.90 -11.69
CA LEU A 211 3.25 -5.98 -11.43
C LEU A 211 2.55 -6.42 -10.15
N VAL A 212 2.67 -5.61 -9.11
CA VAL A 212 2.07 -5.87 -7.81
C VAL A 212 0.73 -5.12 -7.71
N PRO A 213 -0.40 -5.80 -7.50
CA PRO A 213 -1.69 -5.14 -7.30
C PRO A 213 -1.66 -4.25 -6.03
N ASN A 214 -2.49 -3.23 -6.00
CA ASN A 214 -2.68 -2.45 -4.77
C ASN A 214 -3.46 -3.26 -3.72
N PRO A 215 -3.36 -2.97 -2.41
CA PRO A 215 -4.08 -3.70 -1.37
C PRO A 215 -5.60 -3.69 -1.58
N ASN A 216 -6.16 -2.54 -1.98
CA ASN A 216 -7.58 -2.40 -2.30
C ASN A 216 -8.01 -3.14 -3.60
N THR A 217 -7.07 -3.53 -4.47
CA THR A 217 -7.39 -4.43 -5.58
C THR A 217 -7.67 -5.85 -5.07
N ILE A 218 -7.00 -6.30 -4.01
CA ILE A 218 -7.13 -7.63 -3.42
C ILE A 218 -8.22 -7.69 -2.35
N TYR A 219 -8.38 -6.60 -1.59
CA TYR A 219 -9.32 -6.47 -0.49
C TYR A 219 -10.37 -5.36 -0.69
N PRO A 220 -11.17 -5.37 -1.77
CA PRO A 220 -12.22 -4.38 -1.98
C PRO A 220 -13.31 -4.42 -0.89
N GLU A 221 -13.48 -5.54 -0.20
CA GLU A 221 -14.48 -5.71 0.88
C GLU A 221 -14.27 -4.75 2.07
N TYR A 222 -13.03 -4.28 2.28
CA TYR A 222 -12.67 -3.37 3.37
C TYR A 222 -12.64 -1.90 2.94
N MET A 223 -12.91 -1.60 1.68
CA MET A 223 -13.00 -0.21 1.22
C MET A 223 -14.12 0.55 1.94
N PRO A 224 -14.01 1.89 2.10
CA PRO A 224 -15.05 2.70 2.72
C PRO A 224 -16.40 2.52 2.03
N GLU A 225 -17.48 2.62 2.80
CA GLU A 225 -18.84 2.59 2.26
C GLU A 225 -19.05 3.70 1.20
N GLY A 226 -19.79 3.40 0.14
CA GLY A 226 -19.98 4.28 -1.02
C GLY A 226 -18.84 4.27 -2.04
N ILE A 227 -17.69 3.62 -1.76
CA ILE A 227 -16.58 3.51 -2.71
C ILE A 227 -16.53 2.11 -3.33
N GLU A 228 -17.37 1.89 -4.33
CA GLU A 228 -17.42 0.62 -5.06
C GLU A 228 -16.38 0.54 -6.19
N ARG A 229 -15.86 -0.67 -6.40
CA ARG A 229 -14.97 -0.97 -7.52
C ARG A 229 -15.79 -1.27 -8.77
N PRO A 230 -15.66 -0.50 -9.87
CA PRO A 230 -16.39 -0.81 -11.10
C PRO A 230 -15.94 -2.13 -11.73
N ASP A 231 -16.82 -2.81 -12.45
CA ASP A 231 -16.46 -3.96 -13.30
C ASP A 231 -15.63 -3.55 -14.54
N GLY A 232 -15.05 -4.53 -15.23
CA GLY A 232 -14.36 -4.33 -16.51
C GLY A 232 -12.83 -4.34 -16.43
N ILE A 233 -12.20 -4.04 -17.56
CA ILE A 233 -10.74 -4.07 -17.71
C ILE A 233 -10.05 -3.00 -16.86
N THR A 234 -8.87 -3.33 -16.36
CA THR A 234 -8.00 -2.46 -15.58
C THR A 234 -6.84 -1.92 -16.43
N LEU A 235 -6.27 -0.80 -15.99
CA LEU A 235 -5.02 -0.30 -16.56
C LEU A 235 -3.89 -1.33 -16.42
N ARG A 236 -3.84 -2.06 -15.30
CA ARG A 236 -2.85 -3.11 -15.05
C ARG A 236 -2.89 -4.20 -16.11
N GLU A 237 -4.08 -4.72 -16.43
CA GLU A 237 -4.25 -5.72 -17.50
C GLU A 237 -3.78 -5.18 -18.86
N GLN A 238 -4.16 -3.94 -19.20
CA GLN A 238 -3.71 -3.32 -20.46
C GLN A 238 -2.18 -3.15 -20.52
N VAL A 239 -1.57 -2.79 -19.40
CA VAL A 239 -0.11 -2.64 -19.28
C VAL A 239 0.57 -4.00 -19.42
N ALA A 240 0.10 -5.03 -18.70
CA ALA A 240 0.61 -6.38 -18.79
C ALA A 240 0.57 -6.90 -20.24
N GLU A 241 -0.60 -6.85 -20.88
CA GLU A 241 -0.78 -7.27 -22.27
C GLU A 241 0.14 -6.51 -23.23
N SER A 242 0.29 -5.19 -23.04
CA SER A 242 1.13 -4.36 -23.93
C SER A 242 2.63 -4.66 -23.75
N LEU A 243 3.08 -4.95 -22.54
CA LEU A 243 4.45 -5.32 -22.22
C LEU A 243 4.80 -6.71 -22.79
N GLU A 244 3.90 -7.69 -22.61
CA GLU A 244 4.05 -9.04 -23.17
C GLU A 244 4.06 -9.02 -24.70
N ALA A 245 3.17 -8.24 -25.32
CA ALA A 245 3.14 -8.05 -26.77
C ALA A 245 4.44 -7.43 -27.31
N GLY A 246 5.17 -6.68 -26.47
CA GLY A 246 6.50 -6.14 -26.78
C GLY A 246 7.65 -7.09 -26.48
N GLY A 247 7.37 -8.34 -26.08
CA GLY A 247 8.37 -9.39 -25.87
C GLY A 247 9.01 -9.42 -24.48
N ALA A 248 8.53 -8.62 -23.52
CA ALA A 248 8.98 -8.74 -22.13
C ALA A 248 8.31 -9.94 -21.43
N THR A 249 8.94 -10.48 -20.40
CA THR A 249 8.27 -11.40 -19.47
C THR A 249 7.54 -10.58 -18.42
N VAL A 250 6.29 -10.90 -18.14
CA VAL A 250 5.47 -10.19 -17.15
C VAL A 250 4.94 -11.16 -16.11
N PHE A 251 5.03 -10.78 -14.84
CA PHE A 251 4.39 -11.44 -13.71
C PHE A 251 3.36 -10.50 -13.12
N ASP A 252 2.10 -10.70 -13.48
CA ASP A 252 0.99 -10.05 -12.80
C ASP A 252 0.62 -10.85 -11.56
N LEU A 253 0.82 -10.27 -10.38
CA LEU A 253 0.67 -10.99 -9.12
C LEU A 253 -0.79 -11.02 -8.62
N THR A 254 -1.75 -10.50 -9.38
CA THR A 254 -3.15 -10.39 -8.91
C THR A 254 -3.78 -11.74 -8.59
N GLU A 255 -3.65 -12.71 -9.48
CA GLU A 255 -4.26 -14.04 -9.28
C GLU A 255 -3.65 -14.74 -8.07
N VAL A 256 -2.32 -14.88 -8.04
CA VAL A 256 -1.61 -15.56 -6.93
C VAL A 256 -1.87 -14.88 -5.58
N LEU A 257 -1.85 -13.55 -5.51
CA LEU A 257 -2.15 -12.87 -4.25
C LEU A 257 -3.62 -13.00 -3.85
N THR A 258 -4.56 -13.07 -4.79
CA THR A 258 -5.97 -13.34 -4.48
C THR A 258 -6.17 -14.74 -3.92
N GLU A 259 -5.46 -15.74 -4.46
CA GLU A 259 -5.51 -17.12 -3.97
C GLU A 259 -5.02 -17.24 -2.51
N HIS A 260 -4.00 -16.46 -2.15
CA HIS A 260 -3.35 -16.48 -0.84
C HIS A 260 -3.88 -15.43 0.16
N LYS A 261 -4.93 -14.68 -0.20
CA LYS A 261 -5.40 -13.55 0.62
C LYS A 261 -5.96 -13.92 2.01
N ASN A 262 -6.32 -15.18 2.19
CA ASN A 262 -6.93 -15.75 3.41
C ASN A 262 -6.03 -16.77 4.11
N ASP A 263 -4.74 -16.79 3.79
CA ASP A 263 -3.77 -17.68 4.44
C ASP A 263 -3.58 -17.32 5.92
N GLU A 264 -2.87 -18.17 6.65
CA GLU A 264 -2.49 -17.89 8.05
C GLU A 264 -1.53 -16.69 8.19
N PHE A 265 -0.83 -16.36 7.11
CA PHE A 265 0.07 -15.23 6.99
C PHE A 265 -0.56 -14.15 6.10
N SER A 266 -0.53 -12.91 6.58
CA SER A 266 -1.06 -11.77 5.84
C SER A 266 -0.14 -11.43 4.67
N ILE A 267 -0.70 -11.25 3.48
CA ILE A 267 0.03 -10.79 2.29
C ILE A 267 0.17 -9.25 2.22
N TYR A 268 -0.63 -8.51 2.98
CA TYR A 268 -0.52 -7.05 3.14
C TYR A 268 -0.58 -6.66 4.62
N HIS A 269 0.06 -5.53 4.94
CA HIS A 269 -0.15 -4.84 6.19
C HIS A 269 -1.51 -4.11 6.15
N ASN A 270 -2.17 -3.97 7.30
CA ASN A 270 -3.51 -3.35 7.32
C ASN A 270 -3.43 -1.83 7.43
N THR A 271 -2.39 -1.32 8.10
CA THR A 271 -2.18 0.11 8.38
C THR A 271 -0.97 0.72 7.67
N ASP A 272 -0.35 -0.04 6.75
CA ASP A 272 0.79 0.38 5.93
C ASP A 272 0.47 0.24 4.44
N SER A 273 1.13 1.03 3.59
CA SER A 273 0.91 1.05 2.14
C SER A 273 1.50 -0.16 1.40
N HIS A 274 2.37 -0.94 2.05
CA HIS A 274 3.09 -2.05 1.44
C HIS A 274 2.44 -3.42 1.68
N TRP A 275 2.76 -4.37 0.80
CA TRP A 275 2.62 -5.79 1.10
C TRP A 275 3.58 -6.26 2.20
N THR A 276 3.35 -7.44 2.76
CA THR A 276 4.28 -8.06 3.72
C THR A 276 5.43 -8.77 3.02
N GLU A 277 6.42 -9.20 3.80
CA GLU A 277 7.45 -10.14 3.36
C GLU A 277 6.88 -11.46 2.79
N TYR A 278 5.73 -11.92 3.32
CA TYR A 278 5.01 -13.09 2.81
C TYR A 278 4.33 -12.82 1.45
N GLY A 279 3.68 -11.67 1.28
CA GLY A 279 3.15 -11.27 -0.03
C GLY A 279 4.25 -11.18 -1.09
N ALA A 280 5.40 -10.62 -0.71
CA ALA A 280 6.54 -10.47 -1.61
C ALA A 280 7.22 -11.81 -1.99
N PHE A 281 7.09 -12.84 -1.15
CA PHE A 281 7.61 -14.18 -1.43
C PHE A 281 7.02 -14.79 -2.71
N PHE A 282 5.75 -14.53 -3.02
CA PHE A 282 5.13 -15.02 -4.25
C PHE A 282 5.75 -14.36 -5.50
N GLY A 283 6.00 -13.05 -5.45
CA GLY A 283 6.70 -12.32 -6.51
C GLY A 283 8.15 -12.79 -6.67
N TYR A 284 8.87 -12.98 -5.56
CA TYR A 284 10.21 -13.56 -5.55
C TYR A 284 10.23 -14.96 -6.18
N THR A 285 9.30 -15.83 -5.80
CA THR A 285 9.25 -17.22 -6.25
C THR A 285 8.98 -17.29 -7.75
N ALA A 286 8.03 -16.52 -8.26
CA ALA A 286 7.75 -16.43 -9.70
C ALA A 286 9.00 -15.97 -10.49
N LEU A 287 9.65 -14.91 -10.01
CA LEU A 287 10.87 -14.37 -10.62
C LEU A 287 12.02 -15.38 -10.64
N MET A 288 12.33 -15.99 -9.50
CA MET A 288 13.46 -16.90 -9.38
C MET A 288 13.23 -18.22 -10.10
N ASN A 289 11.99 -18.71 -10.17
CA ASN A 289 11.67 -19.87 -11.01
C ASN A 289 12.01 -19.60 -12.48
N LYS A 290 11.71 -18.40 -12.98
CA LYS A 290 12.04 -18.00 -14.36
C LYS A 290 13.52 -17.85 -14.59
N ILE A 291 14.23 -17.21 -13.66
CA ILE A 291 15.68 -17.06 -13.71
C ILE A 291 16.38 -18.43 -13.68
N ALA A 292 15.86 -19.38 -12.89
CA ALA A 292 16.42 -20.71 -12.73
C ALA A 292 16.43 -21.56 -14.01
N GLU A 293 15.60 -21.24 -15.01
CA GLU A 293 15.63 -21.88 -16.32
C GLU A 293 17.01 -21.75 -17.00
N LYS A 294 17.67 -20.59 -16.82
CA LYS A 294 19.03 -20.31 -17.35
C LYS A 294 20.10 -20.44 -16.27
N PHE A 295 19.77 -20.12 -15.02
CA PHE A 295 20.70 -20.13 -13.89
C PHE A 295 20.20 -21.06 -12.77
N PRO A 296 20.38 -22.39 -12.87
CA PRO A 296 19.88 -23.32 -11.86
C PRO A 296 20.39 -23.06 -10.44
N ALA A 297 21.58 -22.45 -10.28
CA ALA A 297 22.08 -22.04 -8.97
C ALA A 297 21.27 -20.90 -8.32
N ALA A 298 20.36 -20.27 -9.05
CA ALA A 298 19.47 -19.19 -8.59
C ALA A 298 18.05 -19.67 -8.22
N SER A 299 17.73 -20.98 -8.30
CA SER A 299 16.41 -21.53 -7.92
C SER A 299 15.86 -20.99 -6.59
N PRO A 300 14.57 -20.69 -6.46
CA PRO A 300 14.05 -20.09 -5.22
C PRO A 300 14.30 -21.00 -4.00
N ARG A 301 14.49 -20.36 -2.85
CA ARG A 301 14.43 -21.02 -1.54
C ARG A 301 13.00 -21.51 -1.28
N SER A 302 12.87 -22.54 -0.46
CA SER A 302 11.57 -23.04 -0.01
C SER A 302 10.92 -22.04 0.96
N MET A 303 9.59 -22.07 1.10
CA MET A 303 8.88 -21.20 2.05
C MET A 303 9.38 -21.43 3.49
N GLU A 304 9.71 -22.67 3.84
CA GLU A 304 10.21 -23.07 5.16
C GLU A 304 11.56 -22.42 5.51
N ASP A 305 12.38 -22.07 4.51
CA ASP A 305 13.65 -21.38 4.70
C ASP A 305 13.44 -19.92 5.13
N PHE A 306 12.29 -19.31 4.82
CA PHE A 306 11.97 -17.93 5.23
C PHE A 306 11.42 -17.82 6.64
N GLY A 307 10.85 -18.91 7.19
CA GLY A 307 10.39 -18.95 8.57
C GLY A 307 9.40 -17.84 8.92
N PHE A 308 8.39 -17.60 8.06
CA PHE A 308 7.39 -16.56 8.28
C PHE A 308 6.72 -16.69 9.65
N GLU A 309 6.49 -15.54 10.29
CA GLU A 309 5.82 -15.43 11.58
C GLU A 309 4.94 -14.18 11.64
N ASN A 310 3.82 -14.31 12.34
CA ASN A 310 2.97 -13.16 12.67
C ASN A 310 3.49 -12.51 13.95
N VAL A 311 3.78 -11.21 13.87
CA VAL A 311 4.37 -10.45 14.96
C VAL A 311 3.63 -9.13 15.16
N TYR A 312 3.38 -8.77 16.42
CA TYR A 312 2.85 -7.46 16.76
C TYR A 312 3.89 -6.37 16.50
N ARG A 313 3.46 -5.33 15.78
CA ARG A 313 4.27 -4.13 15.48
C ARG A 313 3.42 -2.87 15.56
N GLN A 314 4.09 -1.75 15.80
CA GLN A 314 3.47 -0.42 15.70
C GLN A 314 2.85 -0.20 14.32
N LEU A 315 1.81 0.64 14.28
CA LEU A 315 1.06 0.89 13.05
C LEU A 315 1.91 1.57 11.96
N GLY A 316 1.51 1.32 10.72
CA GLY A 316 2.24 1.67 9.50
C GLY A 316 2.23 3.13 9.08
N ASP A 317 2.73 3.38 7.88
CA ASP A 317 2.83 4.70 7.28
C ASP A 317 1.47 5.39 7.10
N LEU A 318 0.42 4.68 6.70
CA LEU A 318 -0.92 5.25 6.49
C LEU A 318 -1.53 5.75 7.81
N TYR A 319 -1.31 5.06 8.92
CA TYR A 319 -1.77 5.54 10.22
C TYR A 319 -1.01 6.81 10.65
N PHE A 320 0.29 6.86 10.37
CA PHE A 320 1.11 8.06 10.59
C PHE A 320 0.67 9.23 9.68
N ASP A 321 0.32 8.97 8.43
CA ASP A 321 -0.15 9.98 7.46
C ASP A 321 -1.50 10.60 7.85
N LEU A 322 -2.31 9.90 8.64
CA LEU A 322 -3.49 10.44 9.31
C LEU A 322 -3.14 11.40 10.48
N ALA A 323 -1.84 11.66 10.74
CA ALA A 323 -1.35 12.43 11.88
C ALA A 323 -1.80 11.85 13.25
N MET A 324 -1.98 10.54 13.30
CA MET A 324 -2.28 9.76 14.49
C MET A 324 -0.97 9.24 15.12
N ASP A 325 -1.01 8.90 16.41
CA ASP A 325 0.17 8.38 17.13
C ASP A 325 0.28 6.86 16.91
N ASN A 326 1.15 6.47 15.98
CA ASN A 326 1.33 5.07 15.58
C ASN A 326 1.97 4.18 16.68
N THR A 327 2.32 4.74 17.84
CA THR A 327 2.85 3.98 18.98
C THR A 327 1.78 3.50 19.97
N LEU A 328 0.54 3.99 19.84
CA LEU A 328 -0.55 3.66 20.77
C LEU A 328 -1.14 2.26 20.56
N PHE A 329 -1.04 1.74 19.35
CA PHE A 329 -1.64 0.47 18.94
C PHE A 329 -0.62 -0.41 18.20
N HIS A 330 -0.97 -1.68 18.07
CA HIS A 330 -0.21 -2.64 17.30
C HIS A 330 -1.12 -3.38 16.34
N GLU A 331 -0.62 -3.74 15.17
CA GLU A 331 -1.26 -4.74 14.30
C GLU A 331 -0.46 -6.04 14.35
N LEU A 332 -1.15 -7.16 14.20
CA LEU A 332 -0.53 -8.46 13.99
C LEU A 332 -0.27 -8.64 12.50
N THR A 333 1.00 -8.71 12.09
CA THR A 333 1.36 -8.80 10.67
C THR A 333 2.56 -9.69 10.43
N THR A 334 2.80 -10.07 9.18
CA THR A 334 3.77 -11.12 8.84
C THR A 334 5.15 -10.56 8.48
N PHE A 335 6.18 -11.17 9.07
CA PHE A 335 7.59 -10.94 8.77
C PHE A 335 8.28 -12.26 8.44
N ALA A 336 9.37 -12.18 7.67
CA ALA A 336 10.26 -13.31 7.46
C ALA A 336 11.31 -13.37 8.57
N ASN A 337 11.70 -14.58 8.93
CA ASN A 337 12.86 -14.88 9.76
C ASN A 337 13.77 -15.87 9.00
N PRO A 338 14.51 -15.39 7.97
CA PRO A 338 15.28 -16.26 7.09
C PRO A 338 16.29 -17.14 7.84
N LYS A 339 16.29 -18.43 7.53
CA LYS A 339 17.23 -19.44 8.05
C LYS A 339 18.53 -19.52 7.24
N PHE A 340 18.81 -18.46 6.49
CA PHE A 340 19.94 -18.32 5.59
C PHE A 340 20.47 -16.89 5.63
N ASP A 341 21.75 -16.72 5.32
CA ASP A 341 22.39 -15.42 5.27
C ASP A 341 22.05 -14.70 3.95
N THR A 342 21.88 -13.38 4.01
CA THR A 342 21.72 -12.51 2.83
C THR A 342 22.91 -11.57 2.72
N PRO A 343 23.27 -11.08 1.51
CA PRO A 343 24.37 -10.12 1.34
C PRO A 343 24.00 -8.70 1.81
N ILE A 344 22.90 -8.53 2.55
CA ILE A 344 22.38 -7.24 3.02
C ILE A 344 22.87 -6.95 4.43
N ASN A 345 23.31 -5.72 4.66
CA ASN A 345 23.85 -5.26 5.94
C ASN A 345 23.10 -4.05 6.53
N PHE A 346 21.91 -3.75 6.01
CA PHE A 346 21.04 -2.67 6.48
C PHE A 346 19.63 -3.19 6.76
N ALA A 347 18.91 -2.50 7.65
CA ALA A 347 17.59 -2.92 8.07
C ALA A 347 16.51 -2.49 7.07
N LYS A 348 15.57 -3.39 6.76
CA LYS A 348 14.36 -3.05 6.01
C LYS A 348 13.45 -2.11 6.80
N PHE A 349 13.23 -2.45 8.07
CA PHE A 349 12.22 -1.84 8.94
C PHE A 349 12.85 -1.06 10.10
N ARG A 350 12.11 -0.06 10.58
CA ARG A 350 12.43 0.61 11.85
C ARG A 350 12.21 -0.37 13.01
N GLU A 351 13.00 -0.21 14.07
CA GLU A 351 12.96 -1.13 15.21
C GLU A 351 11.57 -1.15 15.87
N GLY A 352 10.90 -2.31 15.84
CA GLY A 352 9.57 -2.48 16.43
C GLY A 352 8.41 -1.94 15.59
N GLU A 353 8.67 -1.50 14.36
CA GLU A 353 7.65 -0.92 13.46
C GLU A 353 7.54 -1.69 12.14
N ILE A 354 6.47 -1.42 11.40
CA ILE A 354 6.25 -1.90 10.03
C ILE A 354 6.88 -0.95 9.00
N ARG A 355 7.04 0.33 9.37
CA ARG A 355 7.57 1.35 8.48
C ARG A 355 9.01 1.03 8.07
N ILE A 356 9.28 1.18 6.79
CA ILE A 356 10.62 0.98 6.24
C ILE A 356 11.60 2.06 6.73
N THR A 357 12.89 1.74 6.71
CA THR A 357 13.96 2.73 6.91
C THR A 357 14.28 3.45 5.59
N ASP A 358 15.10 4.50 5.65
CA ASP A 358 15.46 5.26 4.46
C ASP A 358 16.50 4.51 3.60
N GLU A 359 17.35 3.67 4.20
CA GLU A 359 18.48 3.03 3.52
C GLU A 359 18.07 2.13 2.34
N PRO A 360 17.02 1.28 2.44
CA PRO A 360 16.50 0.51 1.33
C PRO A 360 15.96 1.35 0.16
N THR A 361 15.77 2.66 0.32
CA THR A 361 15.26 3.54 -0.75
C THR A 361 16.32 3.96 -1.75
N TYR A 362 17.60 3.89 -1.35
CA TYR A 362 18.74 4.33 -2.16
C TYR A 362 19.17 3.29 -3.19
N GLU A 363 20.03 3.73 -4.11
CA GLU A 363 20.74 2.82 -5.02
C GLU A 363 21.78 1.99 -4.27
N HIS A 364 21.83 0.69 -4.56
CA HIS A 364 22.80 -0.25 -4.00
C HIS A 364 23.34 -1.19 -5.06
N LEU A 365 24.67 -1.36 -5.10
CA LEU A 365 25.30 -2.47 -5.79
C LEU A 365 25.68 -3.55 -4.77
N LEU A 366 24.97 -4.66 -4.81
CA LEU A 366 25.15 -5.78 -3.91
C LEU A 366 25.92 -6.89 -4.62
N GLN A 367 26.89 -7.47 -3.92
CA GLN A 367 27.65 -8.62 -4.39
C GLN A 367 27.42 -9.78 -3.43
N ASN A 368 26.96 -10.91 -3.96
CA ASN A 368 26.82 -12.13 -3.20
C ASN A 368 28.17 -12.87 -3.16
N PRO A 369 28.71 -13.18 -1.96
CA PRO A 369 29.94 -13.98 -1.87
C PRO A 369 29.77 -15.40 -2.43
N ASP A 370 28.55 -15.96 -2.39
CA ASP A 370 28.19 -17.27 -2.94
C ASP A 370 27.50 -17.11 -4.32
N GLY A 371 28.02 -16.18 -5.13
CA GLY A 371 27.47 -15.76 -6.41
C GLY A 371 27.74 -16.70 -7.60
N GLU A 372 28.61 -17.71 -7.45
CA GLU A 372 29.04 -18.55 -8.57
C GLU A 372 27.85 -19.25 -9.26
N GLY A 373 27.75 -19.08 -10.59
CA GLY A 373 26.66 -19.67 -11.40
C GLY A 373 25.30 -18.98 -11.25
N LYS A 374 25.21 -17.86 -10.52
CA LYS A 374 24.01 -17.01 -10.39
C LYS A 374 24.09 -15.79 -11.35
N PRO A 375 22.96 -15.17 -11.72
CA PRO A 375 22.95 -14.07 -12.68
C PRO A 375 23.41 -12.74 -12.08
N ASP A 376 23.86 -11.82 -12.93
CA ASP A 376 23.94 -10.39 -12.61
C ASP A 376 22.61 -9.71 -13.00
N VAL A 377 21.98 -8.97 -12.09
CA VAL A 377 20.66 -8.34 -12.33
C VAL A 377 20.67 -6.85 -12.04
N LEU A 378 19.93 -6.08 -12.84
CA LEU A 378 19.63 -4.67 -12.61
C LEU A 378 18.14 -4.53 -12.31
N ILE A 379 17.80 -3.88 -11.19
CA ILE A 379 16.42 -3.75 -10.70
C ILE A 379 15.99 -2.28 -10.70
N LEU A 380 14.96 -1.98 -11.49
CA LEU A 380 14.23 -0.71 -11.51
C LEU A 380 12.96 -0.88 -10.67
N ARG A 381 12.75 -0.04 -9.66
CA ARG A 381 11.89 -0.41 -8.53
C ARG A 381 11.14 0.76 -7.92
N ASP A 382 10.03 0.46 -7.27
CA ASP A 382 9.46 1.31 -6.23
C ASP A 382 9.61 0.65 -4.84
N SER A 383 8.88 1.16 -3.86
CA SER A 383 8.97 0.72 -2.47
C SER A 383 8.51 -0.72 -2.21
N TYR A 384 7.69 -1.32 -3.08
CA TYR A 384 7.24 -2.71 -2.89
C TYR A 384 8.40 -3.71 -2.94
N SER A 385 9.41 -3.43 -3.74
CA SER A 385 10.62 -4.25 -3.79
C SER A 385 11.39 -4.37 -2.47
N VAL A 386 11.16 -3.48 -1.48
CA VAL A 386 11.83 -3.54 -0.16
C VAL A 386 11.61 -4.88 0.52
N MET A 387 10.46 -5.51 0.30
CA MET A 387 10.10 -6.74 1.00
C MET A 387 10.83 -7.98 0.46
N MET A 388 11.41 -7.92 -0.75
CA MET A 388 12.01 -9.09 -1.43
C MET A 388 13.43 -8.86 -1.98
N PHE A 389 14.01 -7.67 -1.86
CA PHE A 389 15.31 -7.40 -2.51
C PHE A 389 16.46 -8.24 -1.96
N ASP A 390 16.45 -8.54 -0.67
CA ASP A 390 17.41 -9.39 0.03
C ASP A 390 17.27 -10.85 -0.41
N TYR A 391 16.03 -11.29 -0.67
CA TYR A 391 15.74 -12.63 -1.21
C TYR A 391 16.33 -12.74 -2.62
N ILE A 392 16.15 -11.70 -3.43
CA ILE A 392 16.71 -11.62 -4.79
C ILE A 392 18.24 -11.59 -4.73
N ALA A 393 18.82 -10.75 -3.88
CA ALA A 393 20.27 -10.59 -3.77
C ALA A 393 20.97 -11.88 -3.33
N GLU A 394 20.34 -12.68 -2.45
CA GLU A 394 20.84 -14.02 -2.08
C GLU A 394 20.87 -15.00 -3.27
N ARG A 395 20.01 -14.82 -4.27
CA ARG A 395 19.93 -15.68 -5.47
C ARG A 395 20.65 -15.13 -6.69
N CYS A 396 21.28 -13.97 -6.60
CA CYS A 396 22.05 -13.35 -7.68
C CYS A 396 23.54 -13.32 -7.36
N ASN A 397 24.39 -13.17 -8.38
CA ASN A 397 25.81 -12.88 -8.22
C ASN A 397 26.01 -11.40 -7.89
N LYS A 398 25.50 -10.51 -8.75
CA LYS A 398 25.35 -9.08 -8.48
C LYS A 398 23.92 -8.64 -8.60
N THR A 399 23.54 -7.70 -7.74
CA THR A 399 22.25 -7.02 -7.80
C THR A 399 22.49 -5.52 -7.76
N LEU A 400 22.31 -4.85 -8.89
CA LEU A 400 22.24 -3.39 -8.94
C LEU A 400 20.79 -2.96 -8.73
N MET A 401 20.47 -2.57 -7.51
CA MET A 401 19.16 -2.00 -7.17
C MET A 401 19.22 -0.50 -7.40
N LYS A 402 18.45 0.00 -8.36
CA LYS A 402 18.39 1.44 -8.64
C LYS A 402 17.64 2.19 -7.55
N GLN A 403 17.91 3.49 -7.46
CA GLN A 403 17.12 4.42 -6.67
C GLN A 403 15.63 4.21 -6.99
N MET A 404 14.79 4.20 -5.95
CA MET A 404 13.36 4.01 -6.16
C MET A 404 12.77 5.11 -7.06
N TRP A 405 11.74 4.74 -7.83
CA TRP A 405 11.01 5.60 -8.77
C TRP A 405 11.83 6.11 -9.97
N GLU A 406 13.09 5.68 -10.10
CA GLU A 406 13.88 5.89 -11.32
C GLU A 406 13.65 4.71 -12.28
N PHE A 407 12.66 4.84 -13.16
CA PHE A 407 12.28 3.80 -14.13
C PHE A 407 12.97 3.95 -15.51
N GLY A 408 13.98 4.82 -15.58
CA GLY A 408 14.73 5.13 -16.80
C GLY A 408 15.43 3.90 -17.37
N PHE A 409 15.44 3.79 -18.70
CA PHE A 409 16.19 2.75 -19.41
C PHE A 409 17.51 3.35 -19.91
N ASP A 410 18.52 3.36 -19.04
CA ASP A 410 19.84 3.94 -19.34
C ASP A 410 20.73 2.91 -20.06
N THR A 411 20.88 3.11 -21.36
CA THR A 411 21.66 2.23 -22.23
C THR A 411 23.16 2.28 -21.94
N ALA A 412 23.69 3.39 -21.41
CA ALA A 412 25.10 3.50 -21.07
C ALA A 412 25.42 2.69 -19.80
N GLU A 413 24.56 2.79 -18.79
CA GLU A 413 24.66 1.98 -17.57
C GLU A 413 24.52 0.48 -17.88
N LEU A 414 23.50 0.10 -18.66
CA LEU A 414 23.28 -1.29 -19.05
C LEU A 414 24.47 -1.86 -19.85
N SER A 415 25.05 -1.06 -20.75
CA SER A 415 26.25 -1.45 -21.50
C SER A 415 27.46 -1.65 -20.59
N SER A 416 27.59 -0.85 -19.53
CA SER A 416 28.69 -0.96 -18.56
C SER A 416 28.50 -2.11 -17.58
N PHE A 417 27.27 -2.32 -17.10
CA PHE A 417 26.95 -3.32 -16.08
C PHE A 417 26.83 -4.73 -16.68
N GLN A 418 26.34 -4.85 -17.92
CA GLN A 418 26.12 -6.13 -18.62
C GLN A 418 25.26 -7.11 -17.81
N PRO A 419 24.01 -6.74 -17.44
CA PRO A 419 23.15 -7.64 -16.69
C PRO A 419 22.70 -8.83 -17.53
N ASP A 420 22.38 -9.95 -16.89
CA ASP A 420 21.61 -11.04 -17.49
C ASP A 420 20.11 -10.73 -17.53
N TYR A 421 19.62 -9.95 -16.56
CA TYR A 421 18.23 -9.54 -16.45
C TYR A 421 18.09 -8.07 -16.04
N VAL A 422 17.19 -7.37 -16.70
CA VAL A 422 16.66 -6.07 -16.26
C VAL A 422 15.25 -6.31 -15.73
N ILE A 423 15.02 -5.97 -14.46
CA ILE A 423 13.82 -6.33 -13.72
C ILE A 423 13.13 -5.05 -13.26
N TYR A 424 11.87 -4.87 -13.63
CA TYR A 424 11.01 -3.83 -13.09
C TYR A 424 10.14 -4.44 -11.98
N ILE A 425 10.15 -3.86 -10.78
CA ILE A 425 9.25 -4.21 -9.68
C ILE A 425 8.36 -2.99 -9.41
N LEU A 426 7.08 -3.11 -9.70
CA LEU A 426 6.14 -1.99 -9.77
C LEU A 426 4.85 -2.32 -9.06
N SER A 427 4.45 -1.47 -8.11
CA SER A 427 3.07 -1.37 -7.67
C SER A 427 2.15 -0.84 -8.77
N GLU A 428 0.89 -1.26 -8.73
CA GLU A 428 -0.16 -0.88 -9.66
C GLU A 428 -0.35 0.64 -9.75
N MET A 429 -0.12 1.38 -8.65
CA MET A 429 -0.16 2.85 -8.65
C MET A 429 0.92 3.51 -9.54
N ASN A 430 2.03 2.84 -9.82
CA ASN A 430 3.18 3.40 -10.55
C ASN A 430 3.22 3.03 -12.04
N LEU A 431 2.25 2.29 -12.57
CA LEU A 431 2.28 1.79 -13.96
C LEU A 431 2.31 2.89 -15.03
N LEU A 432 1.75 4.08 -14.74
CA LEU A 432 1.82 5.22 -15.65
C LEU A 432 3.22 5.83 -15.78
N ASN A 433 4.14 5.49 -14.86
CA ASN A 433 5.50 6.02 -14.88
C ASN A 433 6.41 5.28 -15.87
N ILE A 434 6.02 4.07 -16.31
CA ILE A 434 6.76 3.32 -17.33
C ILE A 434 6.22 3.53 -18.76
N SER A 435 5.00 4.05 -18.89
CA SER A 435 4.35 4.31 -20.18
C SER A 435 4.75 5.63 -20.82
N LYS A 436 5.10 6.63 -20.01
CA LYS A 436 5.71 7.90 -20.46
C LYS A 436 7.17 7.66 -20.81
#